data_AF-A0A6J1PGI6-F1
#
_entry.id   AF-A0A6J1PGI6-F1
#
_cell.length_a   1.000
_cell.length_b   1.000
_cell.length_c   1.000
_cell.angle_alpha   90.00
_cell.angle_beta   90.00
_cell.angle_gamma   90.00
#
_symmetry.space_group_name_H-M   'P 1'
#
loop_
_entity.id
_entity.type
_entity.pdbx_description
1 polymer ?
#
loop_
_entity_poly.entity_id
_entity_poly.type
_entity_poly.pdbx_seq_one_letter_code
_entity_poly.pdbx_strand_id
1 'polypeptide(L)'
;MKEIEPGYKCPCSQTVLRRLRALEDEVKTKIQCTLDLCKFIALDTDCWTSRSQEGYMNVNAHIVNNVWEPQIFTLSMQELSERHTAENLADSLQNVAAEWQIDTKIVSIVHDNASNIVLAVNSMMNVGSSSSCAAHTINLAVRDALKEDNISIVLAKGSKIVSHFHHSVIASQALAKKTRTIRLTSTKINPKCSYSMEYRFTYG
;
A
#
# COMPACT_ATOMS: atom_id res chain seq x y z
N MET A 1 -1.81 -33.55 3.90
CA MET A 1 -1.63 -33.01 2.54
C MET A 1 -2.41 -33.93 1.63
N LYS A 2 -3.56 -33.48 1.13
CA LYS A 2 -4.49 -34.30 0.33
C LYS A 2 -3.87 -34.53 -1.06
N GLU A 3 -4.14 -35.70 -1.60
CA GLU A 3 -3.56 -36.35 -2.77
C GLU A 3 -3.29 -35.40 -3.95
N ILE A 4 -2.07 -35.46 -4.50
CA ILE A 4 -1.69 -34.84 -5.77
C ILE A 4 -2.02 -35.87 -6.87
N GLU A 5 -2.62 -35.42 -7.97
CA GLU A 5 -2.98 -36.25 -9.12
C GLU A 5 -1.78 -37.11 -9.57
N PRO A 6 -1.90 -38.46 -9.63
CA PRO A 6 -0.76 -39.36 -9.88
C PRO A 6 0.01 -39.10 -11.19
N GLY A 7 -0.60 -38.42 -12.16
CA GLY A 7 0.01 -38.03 -13.43
C GLY A 7 0.60 -36.62 -13.49
N TYR A 8 0.50 -35.83 -12.42
CA TYR A 8 0.95 -34.43 -12.44
C TYR A 8 2.47 -34.33 -12.51
N LYS A 9 2.98 -33.84 -13.64
CA LYS A 9 4.39 -33.45 -13.79
C LYS A 9 4.55 -31.99 -13.42
N CYS A 10 5.25 -31.73 -12.32
CA CYS A 10 5.56 -30.36 -11.91
C CYS A 10 6.38 -29.66 -13.02
N PRO A 11 5.93 -28.50 -13.51
CA PRO A 11 6.70 -27.74 -14.50
C PRO A 11 8.01 -27.24 -13.89
N CYS A 12 9.06 -27.19 -14.70
CA CYS A 12 10.31 -26.54 -14.29
C CYS A 12 10.12 -25.03 -14.16
N SER A 13 10.99 -24.36 -13.39
CA SER A 13 10.95 -22.90 -13.17
C SER A 13 10.86 -22.12 -14.48
N GLN A 14 11.62 -22.51 -15.51
CA GLN A 14 11.57 -21.89 -16.84
C GLN A 14 10.19 -21.98 -17.50
N THR A 15 9.51 -23.12 -17.34
CA THR A 15 8.16 -23.31 -17.89
C THR A 15 7.15 -22.44 -17.16
N VAL A 16 7.25 -22.33 -15.82
CA VAL A 16 6.40 -21.45 -15.02
C VAL A 16 6.62 -19.99 -15.42
N LEU A 17 7.87 -19.55 -15.50
CA LEU A 17 8.22 -18.17 -15.83
C LEU A 17 7.75 -17.78 -17.23
N ARG A 18 7.90 -18.68 -18.22
CA ARG A 18 7.38 -18.47 -19.58
C ARG A 18 5.87 -18.33 -19.58
N ARG A 19 5.15 -19.17 -18.84
CA ARG A 19 3.68 -19.09 -18.74
C ARG A 19 3.23 -17.80 -18.04
N LEU A 20 3.95 -17.39 -17.00
CA LEU A 20 3.66 -16.15 -16.28
C LEU A 20 3.81 -14.93 -17.19
N ARG A 21 4.91 -14.84 -17.94
CA ARG A 21 5.12 -13.76 -18.93
C ARG A 21 4.05 -13.74 -20.02
N ALA A 22 3.69 -14.90 -20.56
CA ALA A 22 2.62 -14.97 -21.55
C ALA A 22 1.26 -14.49 -20.99
N LEU A 23 0.97 -14.82 -19.73
CA LEU A 23 -0.23 -14.34 -19.05
C LEU A 23 -0.16 -12.83 -18.77
N GLU A 24 1.01 -12.34 -18.37
CA GLU A 24 1.26 -10.91 -18.16
C GLU A 24 1.01 -10.12 -19.44
N ASP A 25 1.56 -10.55 -20.58
CA ASP A 25 1.34 -9.93 -21.89
C ASP A 25 -0.14 -9.93 -22.29
N GLU A 26 -0.84 -11.04 -22.06
CA GLU A 26 -2.28 -11.16 -22.32
C GLU A 26 -3.10 -10.19 -21.46
N VAL A 27 -2.82 -10.13 -20.16
CA VAL A 27 -3.50 -9.23 -19.21
C VAL A 27 -3.18 -7.77 -19.54
N LYS A 28 -1.92 -7.44 -19.81
CA LYS A 28 -1.49 -6.10 -20.19
C LYS A 28 -2.21 -5.62 -21.44
N THR A 29 -2.33 -6.47 -22.44
CA THR A 29 -3.09 -6.16 -23.67
C THR A 29 -4.57 -5.86 -23.36
N LYS A 30 -5.21 -6.67 -22.53
CA LYS A 30 -6.62 -6.45 -22.13
C LYS A 30 -6.81 -5.14 -21.37
N ILE A 31 -5.90 -4.84 -20.44
CA ILE A 31 -5.93 -3.58 -19.68
C ILE A 31 -5.72 -2.41 -20.64
N GLN A 32 -4.74 -2.47 -21.55
CA GLN A 32 -4.47 -1.43 -22.53
C GLN A 32 -5.70 -1.14 -23.38
N CYS A 33 -6.34 -2.17 -23.96
CA CYS A 33 -7.58 -1.99 -24.73
C CYS A 33 -8.70 -1.35 -23.90
N THR A 34 -8.78 -1.66 -22.60
CA THR A 34 -9.78 -1.06 -21.71
C THR A 34 -9.49 0.41 -21.47
N LEU A 35 -8.23 0.77 -21.18
CA LEU A 35 -7.80 2.16 -20.96
C LEU A 35 -7.87 3.01 -22.23
N ASP A 36 -7.65 2.40 -23.41
CA ASP A 36 -7.77 3.07 -24.71
C ASP A 36 -9.17 3.64 -24.94
N LEU A 37 -10.20 2.89 -24.54
CA LEU A 37 -11.61 3.27 -24.65
C LEU A 37 -12.04 4.30 -23.59
N CYS A 38 -11.28 4.45 -22.52
CA CYS A 38 -11.58 5.37 -21.44
C CYS A 38 -11.18 6.80 -21.78
N LYS A 39 -12.04 7.77 -21.46
CA LYS A 39 -11.75 9.20 -21.59
C LYS A 39 -11.13 9.80 -20.34
N PHE A 40 -11.46 9.25 -19.18
CA PHE A 40 -11.08 9.77 -17.87
C PHE A 40 -10.54 8.63 -17.02
N ILE A 41 -9.35 8.83 -16.47
CA ILE A 41 -8.64 7.86 -15.65
C ILE A 41 -8.15 8.59 -14.40
N ALA A 42 -8.45 8.06 -13.22
CA ALA A 42 -7.82 8.52 -12.00
C ALA A 42 -6.67 7.56 -11.65
N LEU A 43 -5.55 8.08 -11.19
CA LEU A 43 -4.48 7.25 -10.67
C LEU A 43 -4.48 7.31 -9.15
N ASP A 44 -4.06 6.23 -8.50
CA ASP A 44 -3.52 6.30 -7.15
C ASP A 44 -2.06 5.81 -7.17
N THR A 45 -1.27 6.40 -6.30
CA THR A 45 0.12 5.99 -6.11
C THR A 45 0.44 5.87 -4.64
N ASP A 46 1.17 4.81 -4.32
CA ASP A 46 1.70 4.55 -2.99
C ASP A 46 3.20 4.30 -3.09
N CYS A 47 3.94 4.92 -2.16
CA CYS A 47 5.39 4.80 -2.07
C CYS A 47 5.74 4.29 -0.67
N TRP A 48 6.50 3.21 -0.60
CA TRP A 48 6.95 2.68 0.68
C TRP A 48 8.40 2.23 0.62
N THR A 49 9.01 2.18 1.80
CA THR A 49 10.33 1.59 1.98
C THR A 49 10.18 0.20 2.57
N SER A 50 10.78 -0.79 1.92
CA SER A 50 10.80 -2.17 2.38
C SER A 50 11.60 -2.31 3.68
N ARG A 51 11.49 -3.48 4.32
CA ARG A 51 12.32 -3.79 5.49
C ARG A 51 13.81 -3.87 5.17
N SER A 52 14.15 -4.10 3.90
CA SER A 52 15.51 -4.12 3.37
C SER A 52 16.00 -2.72 2.97
N GLN A 53 15.24 -1.66 3.27
CA GLN A 53 15.53 -0.27 2.91
C GLN A 53 15.46 0.04 1.41
N GLU A 54 14.76 -0.80 0.64
CA GLU A 54 14.52 -0.57 -0.79
C GLU A 54 13.23 0.22 -0.98
N GLY A 55 13.27 1.22 -1.86
CA GLY A 55 12.11 2.02 -2.22
C GLY A 55 11.23 1.29 -3.21
N TYR A 56 9.92 1.40 -3.07
CA TYR A 56 8.95 0.91 -4.05
C TYR A 56 7.91 1.97 -4.34
N MET A 57 7.44 1.96 -5.59
CA MET A 57 6.32 2.76 -6.06
C MET A 57 5.32 1.85 -6.76
N ASN A 58 4.08 1.95 -6.34
CA ASN A 58 2.95 1.35 -7.02
C ASN A 58 2.11 2.44 -7.68
N VAL A 59 1.60 2.16 -8.87
CA VAL A 59 0.68 3.03 -9.60
C VAL A 59 -0.49 2.17 -10.08
N ASN A 60 -1.72 2.52 -9.66
CA ASN A 60 -2.91 1.90 -10.22
C ASN A 60 -3.76 2.93 -10.97
N ALA A 61 -4.46 2.46 -11.99
CA ALA A 61 -5.50 3.19 -12.70
C ALA A 61 -6.88 2.78 -12.20
N HIS A 62 -7.72 3.78 -11.99
CA HIS A 62 -9.11 3.68 -11.64
C HIS A 62 -9.95 4.22 -12.78
N ILE A 63 -10.91 3.40 -13.22
CA ILE A 63 -11.90 3.78 -14.21
C ILE A 63 -13.29 3.41 -13.72
N VAL A 64 -14.30 4.02 -14.34
CA VAL A 64 -15.68 3.56 -14.25
C VAL A 64 -16.07 3.05 -15.62
N ASN A 65 -16.47 1.78 -15.71
CA ASN A 65 -16.80 1.16 -16.97
C ASN A 65 -18.19 1.61 -17.49
N ASN A 66 -18.57 1.12 -18.68
CA ASN A 66 -19.84 1.49 -19.32
C ASN A 66 -21.10 0.99 -18.58
N VAL A 67 -20.95 0.08 -17.61
CA VAL A 67 -22.05 -0.40 -16.74
C VAL A 67 -22.02 0.26 -15.35
N TRP A 68 -21.23 1.33 -15.20
CA TRP A 68 -21.12 2.12 -13.98
C TRP A 68 -20.48 1.38 -12.78
N GLU A 69 -19.58 0.44 -13.07
CA GLU A 69 -18.82 -0.29 -12.06
C GLU A 69 -17.36 0.21 -12.00
N PRO A 70 -16.80 0.39 -10.79
CA PRO A 70 -15.41 0.76 -10.64
C PRO A 70 -14.49 -0.41 -10.99
N GLN A 71 -13.42 -0.13 -11.73
CA GLN A 71 -12.36 -1.08 -12.01
C GLN A 71 -11.01 -0.47 -11.64
N ILE A 72 -10.14 -1.32 -11.11
CA ILE A 72 -8.81 -0.95 -10.64
C ILE A 72 -7.79 -1.85 -11.34
N PHE A 73 -6.78 -1.25 -11.93
CA PHE A 73 -5.71 -1.96 -12.63
C PHE A 73 -4.36 -1.48 -12.12
N THR A 74 -3.53 -2.40 -11.65
CA THR A 74 -2.13 -2.08 -11.34
C THR A 74 -1.36 -1.92 -12.63
N LEU A 75 -0.84 -0.71 -12.87
CA LEU A 75 -0.12 -0.34 -14.08
C LEU A 75 1.39 -0.57 -13.94
N SER A 76 1.92 -0.28 -12.76
CA SER A 76 3.32 -0.48 -12.44
C SER A 76 3.50 -0.76 -10.95
N MET A 77 4.43 -1.66 -10.68
CA MET A 77 4.95 -1.96 -9.35
C MET A 77 6.47 -2.06 -9.50
N GLN A 78 7.17 -0.98 -9.18
CA GLN A 78 8.59 -0.85 -9.48
C GLN A 78 9.41 -0.47 -8.25
N GLU A 79 10.64 -0.96 -8.22
CA GLU A 79 11.63 -0.52 -7.25
C GLU A 79 12.12 0.89 -7.63
N LEU A 80 12.11 1.80 -6.66
CA LEU A 80 12.73 3.11 -6.78
C LEU A 80 14.22 2.95 -6.46
N SER A 81 15.01 2.69 -7.50
CA SER A 81 16.47 2.53 -7.40
C SER A 81 17.19 3.83 -7.05
N GLU A 82 16.55 4.97 -7.30
CA GLU A 82 17.06 6.29 -6.98
C GLU A 82 16.42 6.88 -5.72
N ARG A 83 17.00 7.98 -5.20
CA ARG A 83 16.39 8.70 -4.08
C ARG A 83 14.96 9.13 -4.44
N HIS A 84 14.06 9.07 -3.47
CA HIS A 84 12.66 9.47 -3.62
C HIS A 84 12.51 11.00 -3.71
N THR A 85 13.24 11.66 -4.61
CA THR A 85 13.07 13.09 -4.88
C THR A 85 11.76 13.32 -5.64
N ALA A 86 11.29 14.56 -5.64
CA ALA A 86 10.06 14.90 -6.35
C ALA A 86 10.20 14.68 -7.87
N GLU A 87 11.38 14.97 -8.41
CA GLU A 87 11.70 14.82 -9.83
C GLU A 87 11.62 13.35 -10.25
N ASN A 88 12.26 12.45 -9.51
CA ASN A 88 12.29 11.03 -9.83
C ASN A 88 10.91 10.36 -9.75
N LEU A 89 10.07 10.80 -8.79
CA LEU A 89 8.69 10.35 -8.68
C LEU A 89 7.83 10.86 -9.83
N ALA A 90 8.02 12.12 -10.24
CA ALA A 90 7.31 12.71 -11.37
C ALA A 90 7.69 12.00 -12.68
N ASP A 91 8.97 11.73 -12.90
CA ASP A 91 9.46 11.00 -14.07
C ASP A 91 8.94 9.56 -14.08
N SER A 92 8.91 8.90 -12.92
CA SER A 92 8.32 7.56 -12.79
C SER A 92 6.83 7.54 -13.17
N LEU A 93 6.04 8.51 -12.67
CA LEU A 93 4.62 8.64 -13.02
C LEU A 93 4.42 8.94 -14.50
N GLN A 94 5.23 9.83 -15.08
CA GLN A 94 5.18 10.16 -16.50
C GLN A 94 5.55 8.97 -17.38
N ASN A 95 6.56 8.19 -17.01
CA ASN A 95 6.95 6.99 -17.74
C ASN A 95 5.82 5.95 -17.73
N VAL A 96 5.15 5.75 -16.59
CA VAL A 96 3.99 4.86 -16.51
C VAL A 96 2.83 5.42 -17.36
N ALA A 97 2.55 6.72 -17.29
CA ALA A 97 1.50 7.33 -18.10
C ALA A 97 1.76 7.18 -19.60
N ALA A 98 3.00 7.37 -20.04
CA ALA A 98 3.44 7.23 -21.42
C ALA A 98 3.43 5.77 -21.91
N GLU A 99 3.88 4.83 -21.08
CA GLU A 99 3.86 3.39 -21.39
C GLU A 99 2.44 2.90 -21.69
N TRP A 100 1.48 3.37 -20.90
CA TRP A 100 0.07 3.03 -21.06
C TRP A 100 -0.70 4.00 -21.98
N GLN A 101 -0.04 5.02 -22.53
CA GLN A 101 -0.62 6.03 -23.44
C GLN A 101 -1.84 6.75 -22.84
N ILE A 102 -1.78 7.08 -21.55
CA ILE A 102 -2.86 7.70 -20.79
C ILE A 102 -2.57 9.15 -20.37
N ASP A 103 -1.46 9.74 -20.81
CA ASP A 103 -1.00 11.07 -20.35
C ASP A 103 -2.07 12.16 -20.42
N THR A 104 -2.91 12.12 -21.45
CA THR A 104 -3.97 13.12 -21.68
C THR A 104 -5.31 12.77 -21.04
N LYS A 105 -5.42 11.59 -20.42
CA LYS A 105 -6.66 11.04 -19.83
C LYS A 105 -6.67 11.14 -18.30
N ILE A 106 -5.56 11.51 -17.67
CA ILE A 106 -5.41 11.54 -16.21
C ILE A 106 -6.18 12.74 -15.63
N VAL A 107 -7.30 12.46 -14.97
CA VAL A 107 -8.12 13.50 -14.33
C VAL A 107 -7.66 13.82 -12.91
N SER A 108 -7.10 12.85 -12.20
CA SER A 108 -6.62 13.04 -10.83
C SER A 108 -5.56 12.01 -10.48
N ILE A 109 -4.63 12.39 -9.60
CA ILE A 109 -3.72 11.46 -8.93
C ILE A 109 -3.92 11.54 -7.42
N VAL A 110 -4.21 10.40 -6.79
CA VAL A 110 -4.36 10.25 -5.34
C VAL A 110 -3.04 9.75 -4.75
N HIS A 111 -2.55 10.38 -3.69
CA HIS A 111 -1.28 10.01 -3.03
C HIS A 111 -1.35 10.15 -1.51
N ASP A 112 -0.36 9.59 -0.79
CA ASP A 112 -0.30 9.51 0.68
C ASP A 112 0.04 10.84 1.40
N ASN A 113 0.05 11.96 0.68
CA ASN A 113 0.42 13.30 1.16
C ASN A 113 1.88 13.48 1.60
N ALA A 114 2.80 12.57 1.25
CA ALA A 114 4.23 12.81 1.47
C ALA A 114 4.70 14.03 0.65
N SER A 115 5.59 14.86 1.22
CA SER A 115 6.03 16.11 0.58
C SER A 115 6.58 15.92 -0.83
N ASN A 116 7.30 14.82 -1.05
CA ASN A 116 7.98 14.57 -2.32
C ASN A 116 6.98 14.19 -3.42
N ILE A 117 5.98 13.36 -3.11
CA ILE A 117 4.95 12.98 -4.09
C ILE A 117 3.98 14.14 -4.36
N VAL A 118 3.69 14.98 -3.36
CA VAL A 118 2.91 16.22 -3.55
C VAL A 118 3.62 17.13 -4.55
N LEU A 119 4.92 17.36 -4.37
CA LEU A 119 5.71 18.18 -5.30
C LEU A 119 5.80 17.54 -6.69
N ALA A 120 5.95 16.21 -6.76
CA ALA A 120 6.01 15.46 -8.01
C ALA A 120 4.72 15.58 -8.84
N VAL A 121 3.55 15.37 -8.22
CA VAL A 121 2.27 15.46 -8.92
C VAL A 121 1.99 16.90 -9.35
N ASN A 122 2.32 17.88 -8.50
CA ASN A 122 2.11 19.29 -8.82
C ASN A 122 3.04 19.82 -9.92
N SER A 123 4.16 19.16 -10.21
CA SER A 123 5.04 19.53 -11.34
C SER A 123 4.59 18.94 -12.68
N MET A 124 3.66 17.98 -12.68
CA MET A 124 3.13 17.37 -13.90
C MET A 124 2.12 18.29 -14.59
N MET A 125 2.27 18.50 -15.91
CA MET A 125 1.40 19.41 -16.66
C MET A 125 0.03 18.82 -17.04
N ASN A 126 -0.07 17.48 -17.15
CA ASN A 126 -1.26 16.80 -17.69
C ASN A 126 -2.10 16.09 -16.61
N VAL A 127 -2.15 16.65 -15.40
CA VAL A 127 -2.94 16.09 -14.30
C VAL A 127 -4.01 17.09 -13.90
N GLY A 128 -5.29 16.69 -13.98
CA GLY A 128 -6.41 17.57 -13.63
C GLY A 128 -6.40 18.02 -12.16
N SER A 129 -6.13 17.10 -11.23
CA SER A 129 -6.03 17.41 -9.80
C SER A 129 -5.06 16.50 -9.02
N SER A 130 -4.39 17.07 -8.03
CA SER A 130 -3.67 16.34 -6.97
C SER A 130 -4.59 16.15 -5.78
N SER A 131 -4.78 14.91 -5.34
CA SER A 131 -5.68 14.56 -4.22
C SER A 131 -4.93 13.83 -3.12
N SER A 132 -5.04 14.30 -1.89
CA SER A 132 -4.49 13.61 -0.72
C SER A 132 -5.36 12.42 -0.31
N CYS A 133 -4.73 11.34 0.14
CA CYS A 133 -5.41 10.19 0.71
C CYS A 133 -6.22 10.59 1.96
N ALA A 134 -7.53 10.33 1.95
CA ALA A 134 -8.42 10.65 3.06
C ALA A 134 -8.03 9.91 4.35
N ALA A 135 -7.65 8.63 4.23
CA ALA A 135 -7.21 7.81 5.34
C ALA A 135 -5.95 8.37 6.01
N HIS A 136 -4.99 8.83 5.21
CA HIS A 136 -3.79 9.49 5.73
C HIS A 136 -4.14 10.81 6.42
N THR A 137 -5.01 11.62 5.82
CA THR A 137 -5.47 12.89 6.38
C THR A 137 -6.16 12.71 7.73
N ILE A 138 -7.05 11.71 7.85
CA ILE A 138 -7.69 11.35 9.12
C ILE A 138 -6.64 10.90 10.14
N ASN A 139 -5.68 10.07 9.72
CA ASN A 139 -4.59 9.63 10.60
C ASN A 139 -3.74 10.81 11.10
N LEU A 140 -3.46 11.82 10.27
CA LEU A 140 -2.79 13.05 10.70
C LEU A 140 -3.62 13.81 11.74
N ALA A 141 -4.92 13.99 11.50
CA ALA A 141 -5.81 14.66 12.45
C ALA A 141 -5.89 13.93 13.80
N VAL A 142 -6.01 12.59 13.77
CA VAL A 142 -6.01 11.76 14.99
C VAL A 142 -4.66 11.89 15.71
N ARG A 143 -3.54 11.78 15.00
CA ARG A 143 -2.21 11.94 15.59
C ARG A 143 -2.04 13.28 16.27
N ASP A 144 -2.58 14.33 15.66
CA ASP A 144 -2.50 15.67 16.21
C ASP A 144 -3.34 15.80 17.50
N ALA A 145 -4.59 15.35 17.46
CA ALA A 145 -5.47 15.33 18.64
C ALA A 145 -4.87 14.53 19.82
N LEU A 146 -4.15 13.44 19.54
CA LEU A 146 -3.52 12.63 20.58
C LEU A 146 -2.26 13.27 21.21
N LYS A 147 -1.74 14.38 20.66
CA LYS A 147 -0.63 15.13 21.28
C LYS A 147 -1.08 16.02 22.45
N GLU A 148 -2.38 16.28 22.57
CA GLU A 148 -2.96 17.05 23.69
C GLU A 148 -2.44 16.54 25.04
N ASP A 149 -2.03 17.46 25.92
CA ASP A 149 -1.26 17.15 27.13
C ASP A 149 -1.92 16.07 28.02
N ASN A 150 -3.23 16.20 28.23
CA ASN A 150 -3.98 15.25 29.06
C ASN A 150 -4.01 13.84 28.46
N ILE A 151 -4.08 13.74 27.12
CA ILE A 151 -4.13 12.47 26.39
C ILE A 151 -2.73 11.88 26.31
N SER A 152 -1.73 12.69 25.99
CA SER A 152 -0.34 12.25 25.82
C SER A 152 0.24 11.65 27.11
N ILE A 153 -0.14 12.17 28.29
CA ILE A 153 0.24 11.60 29.59
C ILE A 153 -0.33 10.19 29.77
N VAL A 154 -1.61 9.98 29.45
CA VAL A 154 -2.28 8.68 29.57
C VAL A 154 -1.66 7.69 28.59
N LEU A 155 -1.45 8.11 27.34
CA LEU A 155 -0.78 7.30 26.32
C LEU A 155 0.65 6.92 26.75
N ALA A 156 1.42 7.86 27.31
CA ALA A 156 2.77 7.57 27.78
C ALA A 156 2.78 6.50 28.89
N LYS A 157 1.82 6.55 29.83
CA LYS A 157 1.67 5.50 30.86
C LYS A 157 1.29 4.16 30.23
N GLY A 158 0.33 4.13 29.31
CA GLY A 158 -0.06 2.93 28.57
C GLY A 158 1.10 2.32 27.79
N SER A 159 1.86 3.14 27.06
CA SER A 159 3.04 2.73 26.30
C SER A 159 4.14 2.15 27.20
N LYS A 160 4.35 2.69 28.41
CA LYS A 160 5.28 2.10 29.40
C LYS A 160 4.84 0.70 29.83
N ILE A 161 3.55 0.49 30.07
CA ILE A 161 3.00 -0.82 30.44
C ILE A 161 3.19 -1.81 29.28
N VAL A 162 2.77 -1.42 28.08
CA VAL A 162 2.93 -2.21 26.85
C VAL A 162 4.39 -2.59 26.62
N SER A 163 5.30 -1.62 26.74
CA SER A 163 6.74 -1.80 26.60
C SER A 163 7.29 -2.81 27.62
N HIS A 164 6.89 -2.72 28.90
CA HIS A 164 7.31 -3.67 29.94
C HIS A 164 6.98 -5.12 29.57
N PHE A 165 5.73 -5.39 29.17
CA PHE A 165 5.33 -6.75 28.80
C PHE A 165 5.96 -7.19 27.48
N HIS A 166 6.12 -6.28 26.52
CA HIS A 166 6.75 -6.60 25.24
C HIS A 166 8.22 -7.04 25.40
N HIS A 167 8.99 -6.37 26.26
CA HIS A 167 10.41 -6.68 26.45
C HIS A 167 10.68 -7.77 27.49
N SER A 168 9.72 -8.09 28.36
CA SER A 168 9.89 -9.12 29.40
C SER A 168 9.10 -10.39 29.06
N VAL A 169 9.82 -11.45 28.66
CA VAL A 169 9.25 -12.78 28.41
C VAL A 169 8.55 -13.33 29.65
N ILE A 170 9.16 -13.15 30.84
CA ILE A 170 8.60 -13.62 32.12
C ILE A 170 7.29 -12.88 32.42
N ALA A 171 7.27 -11.55 32.27
CA ALA A 171 6.07 -10.76 32.53
C ALA A 171 4.95 -11.09 31.52
N SER A 172 5.30 -11.26 30.24
CA SER A 172 4.35 -11.68 29.19
C SER A 172 3.73 -13.05 29.47
N GLN A 173 4.54 -14.02 29.92
CA GLN A 173 4.04 -15.35 30.29
C GLN A 173 3.14 -15.29 31.54
N ALA A 174 3.51 -14.50 32.54
CA ALA A 174 2.71 -14.29 33.74
C ALA A 174 1.36 -13.64 33.40
N LEU A 175 1.36 -12.65 32.51
CA LEU A 175 0.15 -12.01 32.01
C LEU A 175 -0.74 -13.01 31.27
N ALA A 176 -0.19 -13.77 30.32
CA ALA A 176 -0.95 -14.78 29.57
C ALA A 176 -1.60 -15.83 30.50
N LYS A 177 -0.89 -16.24 31.55
CA LYS A 177 -1.41 -17.16 32.57
C LYS A 177 -2.59 -16.53 33.32
N LYS A 178 -2.47 -15.26 33.75
CA LYS A 178 -3.52 -14.56 34.48
C LYS A 178 -4.76 -14.31 33.62
N THR A 179 -4.58 -13.91 32.35
CA THR A 179 -5.67 -13.66 31.39
C THR A 179 -6.52 -14.92 31.14
N ARG A 180 -5.90 -16.11 31.11
CA ARG A 180 -6.62 -17.40 31.04
C ARG A 180 -7.44 -17.68 32.30
N THR A 181 -6.92 -17.35 33.49
CA THR A 181 -7.64 -17.55 34.75
C THR A 181 -8.93 -16.73 34.83
N ILE A 182 -8.91 -15.50 34.29
CA ILE A 182 -10.06 -14.58 34.26
C ILE A 182 -10.92 -14.70 33.00
N ARG A 183 -10.71 -15.75 32.18
CA ARG A 183 -11.45 -16.03 30.93
C ARG A 183 -11.50 -14.86 29.94
N LEU A 184 -10.49 -14.01 29.92
CA LEU A 184 -10.32 -13.00 28.89
C LEU A 184 -9.61 -13.62 27.67
N THR A 185 -9.98 -13.19 26.48
CA THR A 185 -9.28 -13.58 25.25
C THR A 185 -7.84 -13.09 25.31
N SER A 186 -6.87 -14.01 25.22
CA SER A 186 -5.45 -13.64 25.20
C SER A 186 -5.07 -13.09 23.83
N THR A 187 -5.19 -11.80 23.63
CA THR A 187 -4.61 -11.09 22.49
C THR A 187 -3.14 -10.81 22.79
N LYS A 188 -2.24 -11.06 21.81
CA LYS A 188 -0.84 -10.64 21.94
C LYS A 188 -0.81 -9.12 22.08
N ILE A 189 -0.10 -8.61 23.09
CA ILE A 189 0.11 -7.17 23.24
C ILE A 189 0.92 -6.69 22.04
N ASN A 190 0.32 -5.82 21.22
CA ASN A 190 1.02 -5.19 20.12
C ASN A 190 1.83 -4.00 20.67
N PRO A 191 3.17 -4.00 20.55
CA PRO A 191 4.01 -2.88 20.98
C PRO A 191 3.73 -1.59 20.20
N LYS A 192 3.10 -1.68 19.02
CA LYS A 192 2.72 -0.53 18.19
C LYS A 192 1.48 0.20 18.72
N CYS A 193 1.45 0.50 20.03
CA CYS A 193 0.59 1.55 20.58
C CYS A 193 1.22 2.93 20.28
N SER A 194 1.64 3.11 19.03
CA SER A 194 2.41 4.25 18.57
C SER A 194 1.79 4.71 17.26
N TYR A 195 0.70 5.47 17.39
CA TYR A 195 0.19 6.46 16.43
C TYR A 195 -0.04 6.06 14.96
N SER A 196 0.30 4.86 14.49
CA SER A 196 0.05 4.45 13.11
C SER A 196 -1.18 3.54 13.05
N MET A 197 -2.24 4.05 12.41
CA MET A 197 -3.06 3.16 11.58
C MET A 197 -2.15 2.63 10.47
N GLU A 198 -1.37 1.59 10.75
CA GLU A 198 -0.82 0.76 9.69
C GLU A 198 -2.01 0.06 9.04
N TYR A 199 -2.47 0.61 7.91
CA TYR A 199 -3.32 -0.12 7.01
C TYR A 199 -2.54 -1.33 6.53
N ARG A 200 -2.70 -2.46 7.21
CA ARG A 200 -2.42 -3.76 6.61
C ARG A 200 -3.48 -3.97 5.55
N PHE A 201 -3.21 -3.52 4.32
CA PHE A 201 -3.76 -4.19 3.15
C PHE A 201 -3.08 -5.56 3.08
N THR A 202 -3.57 -6.52 3.87
CA THR A 202 -3.34 -7.93 3.56
C THR A 202 -4.16 -8.22 2.32
N TYR A 203 -3.55 -8.10 1.15
CA TYR A 203 -3.98 -8.91 0.02
C TYR A 203 -3.79 -10.37 0.44
N GLY A 204 -4.86 -11.14 0.28
CA GLY A 204 -5.03 -12.49 0.86
C GLY A 204 -4.03 -13.53 0.37
#